data_AF-A0A415FDD7-F1
#
_entry.id   AF-A0A415FDD7-F1
#
_cell.length_a   1.000
_cell.length_b   1.000
_cell.length_c   1.000
_cell.angle_alpha   90.00
_cell.angle_beta   90.00
_cell.angle_gamma   90.00
#
_symmetry.space_group_name_H-M   'P 1'
#
loop_
_entity.id
_entity.type
_entity.pdbx_description
1 polymer ?
#
loop_
_entity_poly.entity_id
_entity_poly.type
_entity_poly.pdbx_seq_one_letter_code
_entity_poly.pdbx_strand_id
1 'polypeptide(L)' 'IEKAKATRNMALTNFAYGIEKDWEAVQAAIDIPFSNGLLEGTVNKIKAVKRQMYNRAGSKLLRAKILYSQ' A
#
# COMPACT_ATOMS: atom_id res chain seq x y z
N ILE A 1 -1.09 -16.48 -14.50
CA ILE A 1 -1.92 -15.30 -14.81
C ILE A 1 -3.08 -15.67 -15.74
N GLU A 2 -2.81 -16.21 -16.93
CA GLU A 2 -3.87 -16.61 -17.90
C GLU A 2 -4.97 -17.52 -17.33
N LYS A 3 -4.60 -18.56 -16.57
CA LYS A 3 -5.60 -19.43 -15.92
C LYS A 3 -6.50 -18.69 -14.93
N ALA A 4 -5.96 -17.69 -14.21
CA ALA A 4 -6.71 -16.89 -13.25
C ALA A 4 -7.69 -15.94 -13.95
N LYS A 5 -7.31 -15.38 -15.11
CA LYS A 5 -8.22 -14.56 -15.94
C LYS A 5 -9.40 -15.35 -16.49
N ALA A 6 -9.17 -16.59 -16.92
CA ALA A 6 -10.20 -17.46 -17.49
C ALA A 6 -11.22 -18.00 -16.46
N THR A 7 -11.02 -17.73 -15.17
CA THR A 7 -11.91 -18.21 -14.11
C THR A 7 -13.16 -17.31 -14.03
N ARG A 8 -14.30 -17.86 -13.60
CA ARG A 8 -15.54 -17.09 -13.34
C ARG A 8 -15.50 -16.25 -12.05
N ASN A 9 -14.40 -16.29 -11.31
CA ASN A 9 -14.23 -15.57 -10.06
C ASN A 9 -13.64 -14.18 -10.37
N MET A 10 -14.48 -13.16 -10.33
CA MET A 10 -14.08 -11.78 -10.66
C MET A 10 -12.93 -11.26 -9.80
N ALA A 11 -12.81 -11.68 -8.52
CA ALA A 11 -11.71 -11.24 -7.68
C ALA A 11 -10.36 -11.76 -8.19
N LEU A 12 -10.31 -13.03 -8.60
CA LEU A 12 -9.10 -13.63 -9.19
C LEU A 12 -8.77 -13.04 -10.56
N THR A 13 -9.80 -12.81 -11.38
CA THR A 13 -9.65 -12.17 -12.69
C THR A 13 -9.09 -10.75 -12.54
N ASN A 14 -9.67 -9.92 -11.68
CA ASN A 14 -9.21 -8.55 -11.44
C ASN A 14 -7.80 -8.51 -10.84
N PHE A 15 -7.49 -9.43 -9.92
CA PHE A 15 -6.15 -9.56 -9.37
C PHE A 15 -5.12 -9.89 -10.48
N ALA A 16 -5.44 -10.83 -11.38
CA ALA A 16 -4.57 -11.20 -12.48
C ALA A 16 -4.29 -10.03 -13.44
N TYR A 17 -5.31 -9.23 -13.76
CA TYR A 17 -5.13 -8.00 -14.55
C TYR A 17 -4.30 -6.93 -13.81
N GLY A 18 -4.47 -6.80 -12.50
CA GLY A 18 -3.65 -5.90 -11.69
C GLY A 18 -2.17 -6.28 -11.72
N ILE A 19 -1.86 -7.58 -11.56
CA ILE A 19 -0.48 -8.09 -11.62
C ILE A 19 0.16 -7.83 -12.99
N GLU A 20 -0.58 -7.98 -14.09
CA GLU A 20 -0.04 -7.66 -15.41
C GLU A 20 0.22 -6.17 -15.63
N LYS A 21 -0.70 -5.33 -15.15
CA LYS A 21 -0.52 -3.88 -15.24
C LYS A 21 0.73 -3.43 -14.50
N ASP A 22 1.03 -4.07 -13.37
CA ASP A 22 2.16 -3.73 -12.51
C ASP A 22 3.35 -4.71 -12.70
N TRP A 23 3.46 -5.36 -13.86
CA TRP A 23 4.43 -6.44 -14.11
C TRP A 23 5.87 -6.05 -13.78
N GLU A 24 6.31 -4.86 -14.21
CA GLU A 24 7.66 -4.35 -13.93
C GLU A 24 7.93 -4.22 -12.43
N ALA A 25 6.96 -3.72 -11.66
CA ALA A 25 7.08 -3.56 -10.21
C ALA A 25 7.12 -4.92 -9.50
N VAL A 26 6.31 -5.88 -9.96
CA VAL A 26 6.29 -7.26 -9.44
C VAL A 26 7.62 -7.96 -9.72
N GLN A 27 8.14 -7.82 -10.94
CA GLN A 27 9.43 -8.38 -11.34
C GLN A 27 10.57 -7.76 -10.52
N ALA A 28 10.59 -6.43 -10.38
CA ALA A 28 11.55 -5.75 -9.52
C ALA A 28 11.48 -6.25 -8.07
N ALA A 29 10.29 -6.43 -7.49
CA ALA A 29 10.15 -6.94 -6.13
C ALA A 29 10.80 -8.33 -5.91
N ILE A 30 11.05 -9.10 -6.97
CA ILE A 30 11.77 -10.38 -6.92
C ILE A 30 13.28 -10.18 -7.19
N ASP A 31 13.63 -9.31 -8.15
CA ASP A 31 15.00 -9.16 -8.63
C ASP A 31 15.90 -8.33 -7.69
N ILE A 32 15.33 -7.34 -7.00
CA ILE A 32 16.07 -6.46 -6.09
C ILE A 32 15.86 -6.86 -4.61
N PRO A 33 16.90 -6.76 -3.77
CA PRO A 33 16.81 -7.10 -2.35
C PRO A 33 16.08 -6.01 -1.52
N PHE A 34 15.60 -4.95 -2.16
CA PHE A 34 14.92 -3.85 -1.49
C PHE A 34 13.44 -4.17 -1.32
N SER A 35 12.92 -3.90 -0.13
CA SER A 35 11.49 -4.02 0.17
C SER A 35 10.88 -2.65 0.44
N ASN A 36 9.58 -2.51 0.15
CA ASN A 36 8.80 -1.33 0.49
C ASN A 36 8.42 -1.25 1.98
N GLY A 37 8.87 -2.21 2.80
CA GLY A 37 8.41 -2.39 4.19
C GLY A 37 8.69 -1.20 5.10
N LEU A 38 9.85 -0.53 4.94
CA LEU A 38 10.18 0.68 5.72
C LEU A 38 9.21 1.84 5.42
N LEU A 39 8.91 2.04 4.14
CA LEU A 39 8.00 3.08 3.69
C LEU A 39 6.57 2.79 4.17
N GLU A 40 6.12 1.55 3.99
CA GLU A 40 4.81 1.09 4.46
C GLU A 40 4.68 1.21 5.98
N GLY A 41 5.72 0.89 6.74
CA GLY A 41 5.78 1.08 8.18
C GLY A 41 5.57 2.54 8.57
N THR A 42 6.24 3.46 7.88
CA THR A 42 6.08 4.91 8.09
C THR A 42 4.66 5.36 7.76
N VAL A 43 4.11 4.94 6.61
CA VAL A 43 2.72 5.24 6.22
C VAL A 43 1.72 4.68 7.24
N ASN A 44 1.96 3.48 7.77
CA ASN A 44 1.09 2.85 8.76
C ASN A 44 1.12 3.58 10.09
N LYS A 45 2.28 4.07 10.54
CA LYS A 45 2.38 4.96 11.73
C LYS A 45 1.56 6.23 11.54
N ILE A 46 1.68 6.89 10.39
CA ILE A 46 0.90 8.08 10.05
C ILE A 46 -0.61 7.79 10.07
N LYS A 47 -1.02 6.67 9.45
CA LYS A 47 -2.43 6.23 9.45
C LYS A 47 -2.92 5.92 10.87
N ALA A 48 -2.08 5.34 11.73
CA ALA A 48 -2.43 5.06 13.12
C ALA A 48 -2.72 6.34 13.90
N VAL A 49 -1.85 7.35 13.81
CA VAL A 49 -2.07 8.67 14.44
C VAL A 49 -3.36 9.31 13.92
N LYS A 50 -3.59 9.27 12.60
CA LYS A 50 -4.83 9.79 12.01
C LYS A 50 -6.09 9.08 12.53
N ARG A 51 -6.04 7.76 12.72
CA ARG A 51 -7.14 6.97 13.30
C ARG A 51 -7.37 7.28 14.78
N GLN A 52 -6.31 7.50 15.57
CA GLN A 52 -6.43 7.98 16.96
C GLN A 52 -7.13 9.35 17.04
N MET A 53 -7.09 10.13 15.97
CA MET A 53 -7.79 11.41 15.84
C MET A 53 -9.14 11.27 15.10
N TYR A 54 -9.75 10.08 15.12
CA TYR A 54 -11.02 9.78 14.48
C TYR A 54 -11.05 10.11 12.98
N ASN A 55 -9.89 10.06 12.32
CA ASN A 55 -9.67 10.47 10.93
C ASN A 55 -10.02 11.93 10.59
N ARG A 56 -10.24 12.79 11.60
CA ARG A 56 -10.61 14.21 11.41
C ARG A 56 -9.41 15.13 11.23
N ALA A 57 -8.19 14.62 11.39
CA ALA A 57 -6.99 15.41 11.19
C ALA A 57 -6.70 15.65 9.70
N GLY A 58 -6.71 16.92 9.30
CA GLY A 58 -6.18 17.38 8.02
C GLY A 58 -4.64 17.32 7.98
N SER A 59 -4.05 17.56 6.81
CA SER A 59 -2.61 17.41 6.57
C SER A 59 -1.74 18.25 7.51
N LYS A 60 -2.09 19.54 7.73
CA LYS A 60 -1.36 20.45 8.63
C LYS A 60 -1.33 19.93 10.07
N LEU A 61 -2.49 19.53 10.60
CA LEU A 61 -2.63 19.04 11.96
C LEU A 61 -1.94 17.68 12.16
N LEU A 62 -2.07 16.78 11.19
CA LEU A 62 -1.41 15.49 11.22
C LEU A 62 0.12 15.64 11.21
N ARG A 63 0.65 16.55 10.37
CA ARG A 63 2.08 16.88 10.34
C ARG A 63 2.57 17.45 11.68
N ALA A 64 1.84 18.41 12.24
CA ALA A 64 2.17 18.97 13.55
C ALA A 64 2.22 17.88 14.62
N LYS A 65 1.21 16.99 14.66
CA LYS A 65 1.21 15.90 15.64
C LYS A 65 2.39 14.94 15.44
N ILE A 66 2.71 14.54 14.21
CA ILE A 66 3.83 13.62 13.97
C ILE A 66 5.18 14.24 14.37
N LEU A 67 5.40 15.53 14.08
CA LEU A 67 6.67 16.19 14.34
C LEU A 67 6.86 16.58 15.82
N TYR A 68 5.77 16.88 16.54
CA TYR A 68 5.82 17.38 17.91
C TYR A 68 5.34 16.37 18.97
N SER A 69 4.89 15.16 18.59
CA SER A 69 4.44 14.11 19.52
C SER A 69 5.59 13.24 20.06
N GLN A 70 6.79 13.80 20.24
CA GLN A 70 7.87 13.13 20.98
C GLN A 70 7.57 13.16 22.48
#